data_AF-A0A2Z6NSB3-F1
#
_entry.id   AF-A0A2Z6NSB3-F1
#
_cell.length_a   1.000
_cell.length_b   1.000
_cell.length_c   1.000
_cell.angle_alpha   90.00
_cell.angle_beta   90.00
_cell.angle_gamma   90.00
#
_symmetry.space_group_name_H-M   'P 1'
#
loop_
_entity.id
_entity.type
_entity.pdbx_description
1 polymer ?
#
loop_
_entity_poly.entity_id
_entity_poly.type
_entity_poly.pdbx_seq_one_letter_code
_entity_poly.pdbx_strand_id
1 'polypeptide(L)'
;MYSSISSSSSRGGYGGDGGDMDMDMNMNMNMNMGMMNMKPAWLERLMVETFFGDCGVHKNQRKNEKNIFCLHCCLSICPHCLPSHTSHPLLQVL
;
A
#
# COMPACT_ATOMS: atom_id res chain seq x y z
N MET A 1 -52.90 18.95 31.61
CA MET A 1 -54.14 19.31 30.90
C MET A 1 -53.91 20.65 30.23
N TYR A 2 -54.09 20.70 28.90
CA TYR A 2 -54.29 21.87 28.02
C TYR A 2 -53.17 22.95 27.99
N SER A 3 -52.79 23.58 26.88
CA SER A 3 -53.10 23.40 25.46
C SER A 3 -52.08 24.21 24.65
N SER A 4 -51.91 23.73 23.44
CA SER A 4 -51.07 24.18 22.33
C SER A 4 -51.33 25.59 21.80
N ILE A 5 -50.23 26.22 21.35
CA ILE A 5 -50.03 26.97 20.08
C ILE A 5 -51.06 28.01 19.67
N SER A 6 -50.64 29.28 19.50
CA SER A 6 -50.87 30.00 18.23
C SER A 6 -49.93 31.19 18.04
N SER A 7 -49.30 31.18 16.87
CA SER A 7 -48.34 32.13 16.30
C SER A 7 -48.93 33.52 16.03
N SER A 8 -48.09 34.57 16.06
CA SER A 8 -48.22 35.69 15.11
C SER A 8 -46.93 36.53 15.02
N SER A 9 -46.20 36.28 13.93
CA SER A 9 -45.54 37.23 13.02
C SER A 9 -44.98 38.55 13.56
N SER A 10 -43.66 38.76 13.40
CA SER A 10 -43.11 40.07 13.05
C SER A 10 -41.71 39.99 12.43
N ARG A 11 -41.68 40.31 11.12
CA ARG A 11 -40.65 40.99 10.32
C ARG A 11 -39.19 41.00 10.82
N GLY A 12 -38.30 40.53 9.96
CA GLY A 12 -36.88 40.88 10.01
C GLY A 12 -36.08 40.11 8.98
N GLY A 13 -36.08 40.59 7.73
CA GLY A 13 -35.11 40.14 6.74
C GLY A 13 -33.75 40.78 7.03
N TYR A 14 -32.71 39.94 7.12
CA TYR A 14 -31.34 40.36 6.89
C TYR A 14 -30.80 39.44 5.79
N GLY A 15 -30.46 40.04 4.66
CA GLY A 15 -29.77 39.36 3.58
C GLY A 15 -28.39 38.95 4.05
N GLY A 16 -28.09 37.67 3.90
CA GLY A 16 -26.72 37.20 3.79
C GLY A 16 -26.58 36.67 2.37
N ASP A 17 -25.81 37.38 1.54
CA ASP A 17 -25.26 36.84 0.31
C ASP A 17 -24.52 35.55 0.68
N GLY A 18 -25.17 34.42 0.42
CA GLY A 18 -24.53 33.13 0.38
C GLY A 18 -23.58 33.17 -0.80
N GLY A 19 -22.36 33.64 -0.56
CA GLY A 19 -21.22 33.32 -1.40
C GLY A 19 -20.91 31.84 -1.18
N ASP A 20 -21.59 31.00 -1.95
CA ASP A 20 -21.05 29.75 -2.46
C ASP A 20 -19.65 30.03 -3.01
N MET A 21 -18.66 29.90 -2.13
CA MET A 21 -17.27 29.74 -2.56
C MET A 21 -17.19 28.37 -3.21
N ASP A 22 -17.53 28.31 -4.49
CA ASP A 22 -17.12 27.22 -5.37
C ASP A 22 -15.59 27.26 -5.44
N MET A 23 -14.95 26.68 -4.44
CA MET A 23 -13.58 26.23 -4.56
C MET A 23 -13.63 25.01 -5.47
N ASP A 24 -13.63 25.25 -6.79
CA ASP A 24 -13.25 24.24 -7.77
C ASP A 24 -11.79 23.86 -7.50
N MET A 25 -11.58 22.97 -6.53
CA MET A 25 -10.35 22.22 -6.38
C MET A 25 -10.31 21.19 -7.50
N ASN A 26 -10.13 21.66 -8.74
CA ASN A 26 -9.79 20.80 -9.85
C ASN A 26 -8.34 20.33 -9.67
N MET A 27 -8.14 19.36 -8.78
CA MET A 27 -6.97 18.49 -8.82
C MET A 27 -7.15 17.56 -10.01
N ASN A 28 -6.95 18.09 -11.22
CA ASN A 28 -6.72 17.26 -12.39
C ASN A 28 -5.36 16.60 -12.24
N MET A 29 -5.29 15.59 -11.37
CA MET A 29 -4.24 14.59 -11.40
C MET A 29 -4.48 13.75 -12.64
N ASN A 30 -4.10 14.29 -13.79
CA ASN A 30 -3.90 13.52 -15.00
C ASN A 30 -2.82 12.49 -14.68
N MET A 31 -3.22 11.33 -14.15
CA MET A 31 -2.39 10.16 -13.97
C MET A 31 -2.16 9.50 -15.34
N ASN A 32 -1.71 10.27 -16.32
CA ASN A 32 -0.91 9.75 -17.41
C ASN A 32 0.54 9.63 -16.90
N MET A 33 0.71 8.99 -15.74
CA MET A 33 1.99 8.41 -15.36
C MET A 33 2.12 7.26 -16.33
N GLY A 34 2.96 7.45 -17.34
CA GLY A 34 3.09 6.49 -18.41
C GLY A 34 3.25 5.06 -17.88
N MET A 35 3.11 4.11 -18.79
CA MET A 35 3.84 2.86 -18.69
C MET A 35 5.35 3.17 -18.70
N MET A 36 5.84 3.93 -17.71
CA MET A 36 7.19 3.79 -17.22
C MET A 36 7.34 2.30 -17.01
N ASN A 37 8.44 1.73 -17.46
CA ASN A 37 8.84 0.38 -17.17
C ASN A 37 8.95 0.22 -15.63
N MET A 38 7.82 0.10 -14.96
CA MET A 38 7.68 -0.14 -13.54
C MET A 38 8.27 -1.51 -13.34
N LYS A 39 9.56 -1.52 -12.98
CA LYS A 39 10.25 -2.75 -12.65
C LYS A 39 9.40 -3.40 -11.57
N PRO A 40 8.98 -4.66 -11.76
CA PRO A 40 8.10 -5.29 -10.79
C PRO A 40 8.82 -5.28 -9.43
N ALA A 41 8.09 -5.06 -8.34
CA ALA A 41 8.68 -4.84 -7.02
C ALA A 41 9.64 -5.97 -6.57
N TRP A 42 9.42 -7.20 -7.06
CA TRP A 42 10.34 -8.32 -6.86
C TRP A 42 11.72 -8.07 -7.45
N LEU A 43 11.81 -7.39 -8.59
CA LEU A 43 13.07 -7.07 -9.28
C LEU A 43 13.83 -5.96 -8.54
N GLU A 44 13.14 -4.95 -8.04
CA GLU A 44 13.76 -3.92 -7.20
C GLU A 44 14.30 -4.53 -5.90
N ARG A 45 13.50 -5.37 -5.23
CA ARG A 45 13.95 -6.11 -4.05
C ARG A 45 15.13 -7.03 -4.39
N LEU A 46 15.06 -7.76 -5.49
CA LEU A 46 16.15 -8.65 -5.92
C LEU A 46 17.47 -7.88 -6.14
N MET A 47 17.43 -6.67 -6.71
CA MET A 47 18.63 -5.87 -6.98
C MET A 47 19.27 -5.29 -5.70
N VAL A 48 18.49 -5.07 -4.64
CA VAL A 48 18.98 -4.50 -3.37
C VAL A 48 19.35 -5.60 -2.37
N GLU A 49 18.77 -6.79 -2.51
CA GLU A 49 18.94 -7.88 -1.55
C GLU A 49 20.34 -8.50 -1.61
N THR A 50 20.89 -8.80 -0.43
CA THR A 50 22.17 -9.49 -0.31
C THR A 50 21.95 -11.00 -0.13
N PHE A 51 22.01 -11.76 -1.23
CA PHE A 51 21.75 -13.22 -1.27
C PHE A 51 22.78 -14.09 -0.53
N PHE A 52 23.91 -13.51 -0.11
CA PHE A 52 25.00 -14.26 0.54
C PHE A 52 24.95 -14.21 2.07
N GLY A 53 23.82 -13.79 2.64
CA GLY A 53 23.62 -13.79 4.10
C GLY A 53 23.15 -15.14 4.63
N ASP A 54 23.50 -15.45 5.88
CA ASP A 54 22.97 -16.61 6.59
C ASP A 54 21.47 -16.45 6.91
N CYS A 55 20.73 -17.55 6.84
CA CYS A 55 19.34 -17.57 7.26
C CYS A 55 19.20 -17.29 8.76
N GLY A 56 18.45 -16.25 9.13
CA GLY A 56 18.22 -15.86 10.53
C GLY A 56 17.50 -16.94 11.34
N VAL A 57 16.68 -17.77 10.69
CA VAL A 57 15.90 -18.86 11.31
C VAL A 57 16.71 -20.16 11.36
N HIS A 58 17.49 -20.44 10.32
CA HIS A 58 18.22 -21.71 10.15
C HIS A 58 19.75 -21.56 10.33
N LYS A 59 20.21 -20.65 11.20
CA LYS A 59 21.65 -20.36 11.40
C LYS A 59 22.49 -21.60 11.72
N ASN A 60 21.93 -22.58 12.42
CA ASN A 60 22.66 -23.78 12.85
C ASN A 60 22.61 -24.95 11.87
N GLN A 61 21.95 -24.81 10.72
CA GLN A 61 21.86 -25.86 9.71
C GLN A 61 23.00 -25.75 8.70
N ARG A 62 23.51 -26.88 8.21
CA ARG A 62 24.45 -26.87 7.08
C ARG A 62 23.72 -26.37 5.82
N LYS A 63 24.38 -25.58 4.99
CA LYS A 63 23.78 -24.88 3.83
C LYS A 63 22.62 -23.95 4.25
N ASN A 64 22.89 -23.09 5.22
CA ASN A 64 21.97 -22.04 5.71
C ASN A 64 22.00 -20.75 4.89
N GLU A 65 22.85 -20.68 3.86
CA GLU A 65 23.01 -19.52 2.99
C GLU A 65 21.71 -19.21 2.22
N LYS A 66 21.35 -17.93 2.14
CA LYS A 66 20.10 -17.46 1.51
C LYS A 66 20.23 -17.32 -0.02
N ASN A 67 20.51 -18.41 -0.71
CA ASN A 67 20.71 -18.42 -2.17
C ASN A 67 19.42 -18.52 -3.01
N ILE A 68 18.24 -18.46 -2.38
CA ILE A 68 16.95 -18.56 -3.07
C ILE A 68 16.12 -17.33 -2.75
N PHE A 69 15.50 -16.71 -3.75
CA PHE A 69 14.58 -15.59 -3.58
C PHE A 69 13.15 -16.05 -3.80
N CYS A 70 12.29 -15.84 -2.81
CA CYS A 70 10.86 -16.06 -2.96
C CYS A 70 10.23 -14.82 -3.61
N LEU A 71 9.69 -14.95 -4.82
CA LEU A 71 9.09 -13.83 -5.56
C LEU A 71 7.77 -13.37 -4.94
N HIS A 72 7.03 -14.29 -4.31
CA HIS A 72 5.78 -13.95 -3.61
C HIS A 72 6.04 -13.21 -2.30
N CYS A 73 7.00 -13.68 -1.50
CA CYS A 73 7.34 -13.04 -0.23
C CYS A 73 8.32 -11.87 -0.38
N CYS A 74 8.96 -11.73 -1.54
CA CYS A 74 10.04 -10.77 -1.79
C CYS A 74 11.17 -10.87 -0.74
N LEU A 75 11.60 -12.10 -0.43
CA LEU A 75 12.60 -12.40 0.59
C LEU A 75 13.63 -13.41 0.09
N SER A 76 14.89 -13.18 0.46
CA SER A 76 15.98 -14.17 0.36
C SER A 76 15.86 -15.22 1.47
N ILE A 77 15.78 -16.48 1.08
CA ILE A 77 15.54 -17.65 1.92
C ILE A 77 16.61 -18.72 1.64
N CYS A 78 16.82 -19.63 2.61
CA CYS A 78 17.71 -20.78 2.42
C CYS A 78 16.93 -22.04 1.99
N PRO A 79 17.61 -23.13 1.59
CA PRO A 79 16.97 -24.38 1.22
C PRO A 79 16.04 -24.96 2.29
N HIS A 80 16.33 -24.71 3.57
CA HIS A 80 15.50 -25.16 4.69
C HIS A 80 14.19 -24.39 4.83
N CYS A 81 14.07 -23.21 4.22
CA CYS A 81 12.82 -22.45 4.18
C CYS A 81 11.89 -22.91 3.04
N LEU A 82 12.38 -23.70 2.08
CA LEU A 82 11.59 -24.19 0.94
C LEU A 82 10.28 -24.88 1.33
N PRO A 83 10.24 -25.76 2.37
CA PRO A 83 9.00 -26.41 2.79
C PRO A 83 7.91 -25.42 3.23
N SER A 84 8.29 -24.22 3.67
CA SER A 84 7.35 -23.14 4.03
C SER A 84 6.89 -22.30 2.83
N HIS A 85 7.51 -22.49 1.65
CA HIS A 85 7.26 -21.73 0.43
C HIS A 85 6.94 -22.64 -0.77
N THR A 86 6.39 -23.83 -0.53
CA THR A 86 6.12 -24.85 -1.57
C THR A 86 5.19 -24.39 -2.68
N SER A 87 4.30 -23.45 -2.40
CA SER A 87 3.34 -22.86 -3.35
C SER A 87 3.81 -21.55 -3.96
N HIS A 88 5.00 -21.05 -3.60
CA HIS A 88 5.49 -19.77 -4.09
C HIS A 88 6.43 -19.95 -5.28
N PRO A 89 6.44 -19.02 -6.24
CA PRO A 89 7.48 -18.95 -7.25
C PRO A 89 8.82 -18.54 -6.61
N LEU A 90 9.85 -19.33 -6.90
CA LEU A 90 11.20 -19.19 -6.33
C LEU A 90 12.22 -18.96 -7.44
N LEU A 91 13.21 -18.11 -7.18
CA LEU A 91 14.32 -17.82 -8.06
C LEU A 91 15.63 -18.17 -7.35
N GLN A 92 16.38 -19.14 -7.85
CA GLN A 92 17.70 -19.46 -7.31
C GLN A 92 18.74 -18.56 -7.98
N VAL A 93 19.48 -17.79 -7.17
CA VAL A 93 20.54 -16.90 -7.63
C VAL A 93 21.85 -17.59 -7.25
N LEU A 94 22.54 -18.17 -8.25
CA LEU A 94 23.75 -18.98 -8.11
C LEU A 94 25.00 -18.13 -7.84
#